data_AF-X0ZYP2-F1
#
_entry.id   AF-X0ZYP2-F1
#
_cell.length_a   1.000
_cell.length_b   1.000
_cell.length_c   1.000
_cell.angle_alpha   90.00
_cell.angle_beta   90.00
_cell.angle_gamma   90.00
#
_symmetry.space_group_name_H-M   'P 1'
#
loop_
_entity.id
_entity.type
_entity.pdbx_description
1 polymer ?
#
loop_
_entity_poly.entity_id
_entity_poly.type
_entity_poly.pdbx_seq_one_letter_code
_entity_poly.pdbx_strand_id
1 'polypeptide(L)'
;MKWIAYLLADVAHPIGLIAAGLHPDPIPYVDILTATTQKTLRGPRGGFIVCRQKYASSIDKAIFPGFQGGPFMHIMAAKAICFKEASQPEFKDYQRQVLSNAKTLAHILKNDGFRPISGGTDNHLFIID
;
A
#
# COMPACT_ATOMS: atom_id res chain seq x y z
N MET A 1 -15.61 -26.34 -4.98
CA MET A 1 -15.34 -26.30 -3.52
C MET A 1 -14.94 -24.88 -3.17
N LYS A 2 -15.63 -24.21 -2.24
CA LYS A 2 -15.25 -22.88 -1.76
C LYS A 2 -14.67 -23.05 -0.36
N TRP A 3 -13.37 -22.79 -0.21
CA TRP A 3 -12.69 -22.88 1.08
C TRP A 3 -13.24 -21.82 2.04
N ILE A 4 -13.40 -22.17 3.32
CA ILE A 4 -13.76 -21.21 4.37
C ILE A 4 -12.47 -20.61 4.91
N ALA A 5 -12.09 -19.45 4.39
CA ALA A 5 -10.89 -18.72 4.80
C ALA A 5 -11.16 -17.21 4.77
N TYR A 6 -10.40 -16.45 5.55
CA TYR A 6 -10.35 -15.00 5.45
C TYR A 6 -9.41 -14.58 4.33
N LEU A 7 -9.80 -13.57 3.55
CA LEU A 7 -8.91 -12.97 2.55
C LEU A 7 -8.31 -11.67 3.09
N LEU A 8 -6.99 -11.67 3.27
CA LEU A 8 -6.21 -10.51 3.67
C LEU A 8 -5.32 -10.04 2.53
N ALA A 9 -5.34 -8.74 2.22
CA ALA A 9 -4.36 -8.11 1.33
C ALA A 9 -3.42 -7.20 2.12
N ASP A 10 -2.12 -7.53 2.15
CA ASP A 10 -1.09 -6.59 2.56
C ASP A 10 -0.64 -5.77 1.34
N VAL A 11 -1.00 -4.49 1.35
CA VAL A 11 -0.67 -3.54 0.28
C VAL A 11 0.35 -2.50 0.74
N ALA A 12 1.15 -2.81 1.75
CA ALA A 12 2.12 -1.88 2.32
C ALA A 12 3.01 -1.19 1.29
N HIS A 13 3.43 -1.90 0.25
CA HIS A 13 4.23 -1.37 -0.86
C HIS A 13 3.42 -0.52 -1.84
N PRO A 14 2.36 -1.02 -2.49
CA PRO A 14 1.62 -0.27 -3.52
C PRO A 14 0.51 0.66 -3.01
N ILE A 15 0.30 0.80 -1.69
CA ILE A 15 -0.84 1.56 -1.15
C ILE A 15 -0.98 3.00 -1.70
N GLY A 16 0.12 3.70 -1.98
CA GLY A 16 0.08 5.02 -2.61
C GLY A 16 -0.46 4.98 -4.04
N LEU A 17 -0.08 3.96 -4.83
CA LEU A 17 -0.61 3.73 -6.17
C LEU A 17 -2.10 3.38 -6.14
N ILE A 18 -2.52 2.58 -5.16
CA ILE A 18 -3.93 2.21 -4.94
C ILE A 18 -4.74 3.46 -4.56
N ALA A 19 -4.26 4.26 -3.61
CA ALA A 19 -4.90 5.51 -3.20
C ALA A 19 -5.05 6.52 -4.35
N ALA A 20 -4.08 6.54 -5.28
CA ALA A 20 -4.14 7.37 -6.49
C ALA A 20 -5.02 6.78 -7.62
N GLY A 21 -5.55 5.57 -7.45
CA GLY A 21 -6.34 4.87 -8.47
C GLY A 21 -5.52 4.43 -9.69
N LEU A 22 -4.23 4.13 -9.49
CA LEU A 22 -3.29 3.70 -10.54
C LEU A 22 -2.86 2.24 -10.40
N HIS A 23 -3.43 1.52 -9.42
CA HIS A 23 -3.24 0.10 -9.19
C HIS A 23 -4.59 -0.50 -8.75
N PRO A 24 -4.90 -1.77 -9.08
CA PRO A 24 -6.16 -2.40 -8.67
C PRO A 24 -6.48 -2.22 -7.19
N ASP A 25 -7.73 -1.85 -6.91
CA ASP A 25 -8.25 -1.71 -5.55
C ASP A 25 -8.72 -3.08 -5.01
N PRO A 26 -8.08 -3.62 -3.95
CA PRO A 26 -8.49 -4.88 -3.37
C PRO A 26 -9.68 -4.76 -2.41
N ILE A 27 -10.06 -3.57 -1.96
CA ILE A 27 -11.10 -3.35 -0.93
C ILE A 27 -12.42 -4.08 -1.24
N PRO A 28 -12.94 -4.09 -2.49
CA PRO A 28 -14.18 -4.80 -2.81
C PRO A 28 -14.11 -6.31 -2.56
N TYR A 29 -12.92 -6.92 -2.64
CA TYR A 29 -12.74 -8.36 -2.68
C TYR A 29 -12.27 -8.97 -1.36
N VAL A 30 -11.60 -8.19 -0.51
CA VAL A 30 -10.96 -8.71 0.71
C VAL A 30 -11.80 -8.53 1.98
N ASP A 31 -11.52 -9.33 2.99
CA ASP A 31 -12.06 -9.17 4.34
C ASP A 31 -11.30 -8.10 5.12
N ILE A 32 -9.97 -8.09 4.95
CA ILE A 32 -9.02 -7.26 5.68
C ILE A 32 -7.96 -6.75 4.70
N LEU A 33 -7.58 -5.49 4.86
CA LEU A 33 -6.46 -4.86 4.17
C LEU A 33 -5.53 -4.27 5.22
N THR A 34 -4.24 -4.56 5.10
CA THR A 34 -3.19 -3.94 5.92
C THR A 34 -2.27 -3.12 5.04
N ALA A 35 -1.77 -2.00 5.56
CA ALA A 35 -0.79 -1.18 4.85
C ALA A 35 0.12 -0.41 5.81
N THR A 36 1.31 -0.08 5.33
CA THR A 36 2.21 0.88 5.98
C THR A 36 2.05 2.27 5.39
N THR A 37 2.33 3.32 6.17
CA THR A 37 2.18 4.71 5.71
C THR A 37 3.45 5.30 5.07
N GLN A 38 4.64 4.75 5.33
CA GLN A 38 5.92 5.35 4.93
C GLN A 38 6.49 4.92 3.56
N LYS A 39 5.80 4.06 2.80
CA LYS A 39 6.29 3.60 1.48
C LYS A 39 5.77 4.54 0.38
N THR A 40 5.06 4.00 -0.62
CA THR A 40 4.49 4.81 -1.71
C THR A 40 3.47 5.85 -1.23
N LEU A 41 2.90 5.69 -0.02
CA LEU A 41 2.01 6.69 0.58
C LEU A 41 2.74 7.92 1.18
N ARG A 42 4.08 7.86 1.31
CA ARG A 42 4.95 8.99 1.70
C ARG A 42 4.63 9.64 3.06
N GLY A 43 4.05 8.87 3.97
CA GLY A 43 3.69 9.29 5.33
C GLY A 43 4.73 8.96 6.39
N PRO A 44 4.38 9.11 7.68
CA PRO A 44 5.24 8.73 8.80
C PRO A 44 5.41 7.20 8.88
N ARG A 45 6.37 6.72 9.67
CA ARG A 45 6.47 5.28 9.98
C ARG A 45 5.26 4.82 10.80
N GLY A 46 4.51 3.85 10.28
CA GLY A 46 3.35 3.28 10.95
C GLY A 46 2.52 2.41 10.00
N GLY A 47 1.40 1.90 10.49
CA GLY A 47 0.45 1.14 9.68
C GLY A 47 -1.01 1.47 9.99
N PHE A 48 -1.90 0.94 9.17
CA PHE A 48 -3.34 1.00 9.36
C PHE A 48 -3.99 -0.29 8.85
N ILE A 49 -5.17 -0.58 9.39
CA ILE A 49 -5.98 -1.76 9.04
C ILE A 49 -7.34 -1.24 8.56
N VAL A 50 -7.75 -1.68 7.38
CA VAL A 50 -9.11 -1.51 6.86
C VAL A 50 -9.77 -2.88 6.87
N CYS A 51 -11.00 -2.98 7.38
CA CYS A 51 -11.68 -4.26 7.47
C CYS A 51 -13.19 -4.10 7.27
N ARG A 52 -13.88 -5.22 7.01
CA ARG A 52 -15.35 -5.24 7.09
C ARG A 52 -15.81 -4.95 8.51
N GLN A 53 -16.91 -4.21 8.65
CA GLN A 53 -17.43 -3.76 9.95
C GLN A 53 -17.59 -4.88 10.99
N LYS A 54 -18.00 -6.08 10.56
CA LYS A 54 -18.15 -7.27 11.43
C LYS A 54 -16.85 -7.69 12.14
N TYR A 55 -15.69 -7.29 11.64
CA TYR A 55 -14.37 -7.62 12.23
C TYR A 55 -13.80 -6.49 13.10
N ALA A 56 -14.37 -5.29 13.06
CA ALA A 56 -13.81 -4.10 13.69
C ALA A 56 -13.56 -4.31 15.19
N SER A 57 -14.57 -4.76 15.95
CA SER A 57 -14.41 -4.98 17.40
C SER A 57 -13.34 -6.02 17.74
N SER A 58 -13.21 -7.09 16.95
CA SER A 58 -12.19 -8.12 17.17
C SER A 58 -10.78 -7.60 16.87
N ILE A 59 -10.63 -6.81 15.81
CA ILE A 59 -9.35 -6.19 15.46
C ILE A 59 -8.95 -5.14 16.50
N ASP A 60 -9.87 -4.26 16.92
CA ASP A 60 -9.60 -3.23 17.92
C ASP A 60 -9.11 -3.87 19.23
N LYS A 61 -9.79 -4.92 19.70
CA LYS A 61 -9.40 -5.68 20.90
C LYS A 61 -8.04 -6.36 20.75
N ALA A 62 -7.73 -6.88 19.56
CA ALA A 62 -6.43 -7.48 19.28
C ALA A 62 -5.31 -6.44 19.32
N ILE A 63 -5.54 -5.22 18.83
CA ILE A 63 -4.56 -4.12 18.90
C ILE A 63 -4.40 -3.62 20.33
N PHE A 64 -5.49 -3.27 21.00
CA PHE A 64 -5.49 -2.82 22.40
C PHE A 64 -6.69 -3.46 23.14
N PRO A 65 -6.47 -4.14 24.28
CA PRO A 65 -5.22 -4.24 25.05
C PRO A 65 -4.30 -5.40 24.63
N GLY A 66 -4.50 -6.02 23.46
CA GLY A 66 -3.78 -7.22 23.04
C GLY A 66 -2.28 -7.00 22.74
N PHE A 67 -1.95 -6.43 21.57
CA PHE A 67 -0.57 -6.31 21.10
C PHE A 67 0.13 -5.00 21.51
N GLN A 68 -0.62 -3.94 21.71
CA GLN A 68 -0.09 -2.59 21.94
C GLN A 68 -0.63 -1.99 23.24
N GLY A 69 0.14 -1.04 23.78
CA GLY A 69 -0.26 -0.18 24.89
C GLY A 69 -0.84 1.16 24.40
N GLY A 70 -0.34 2.27 24.94
CA GLY A 70 -0.79 3.61 24.56
C GLY A 70 -0.47 3.96 23.09
N PRO A 71 -1.38 4.63 22.36
CA PRO A 71 -1.16 5.01 20.98
C PRO A 71 -0.15 6.15 20.84
N PHE A 72 0.63 6.14 19.76
CA PHE A 72 1.55 7.24 19.42
C PHE A 72 0.80 8.39 18.74
N MET A 73 0.25 9.30 19.53
CA MET A 73 -0.59 10.40 19.05
C MET A 73 0.12 11.31 18.02
N HIS A 74 1.42 11.53 18.17
CA HIS A 74 2.22 12.30 17.21
C HIS A 74 2.27 11.62 15.82
N ILE A 75 2.33 10.28 15.77
CA ILE A 75 2.24 9.52 14.52
C ILE A 75 0.82 9.57 13.96
N MET A 76 -0.22 9.51 14.80
CA MET A 76 -1.61 9.63 14.35
C MET A 76 -1.87 10.99 13.67
N ALA A 77 -1.36 12.08 14.26
CA ALA A 77 -1.43 13.42 13.66
C ALA A 77 -0.71 13.47 12.30
N ALA A 78 0.51 12.93 12.21
CA ALA A 78 1.27 12.88 10.96
C ALA A 78 0.57 12.01 9.88
N LYS A 79 -0.11 10.92 10.27
CA LYS A 79 -0.91 10.12 9.34
C LYS A 79 -2.09 10.90 8.77
N ALA A 80 -2.77 11.71 9.58
CA ALA A 80 -3.88 12.54 9.11
C ALA A 80 -3.42 13.52 8.01
N ILE A 81 -2.25 14.15 8.19
CA ILE A 81 -1.65 15.00 7.14
C ILE A 81 -1.28 14.20 5.90
N CYS A 82 -0.63 13.04 6.07
CA CYS A 82 -0.31 12.14 4.96
C CYS A 82 -1.55 11.73 4.14
N PHE A 83 -2.66 11.38 4.79
CA PHE A 83 -3.90 11.03 4.09
C PHE A 83 -4.53 12.22 3.37
N LYS A 84 -4.45 13.42 3.95
CA LYS A 84 -4.87 14.65 3.30
C LYS A 84 -4.02 14.95 2.06
N GLU A 85 -2.70 14.80 2.14
CA GLU A 85 -1.82 14.96 0.97
C GLU A 85 -2.13 13.92 -0.10
N ALA A 86 -2.32 12.65 0.30
CA ALA A 86 -2.63 11.57 -0.63
C ALA A 86 -3.98 11.74 -1.34
N SER A 87 -4.91 12.51 -0.76
CA SER A 87 -6.19 12.83 -1.39
C SER A 87 -6.12 14.01 -2.38
N GLN A 88 -4.97 14.70 -2.48
CA GLN A 88 -4.83 15.83 -3.41
C GLN A 88 -4.54 15.35 -4.84
N PRO A 89 -4.99 16.06 -5.89
CA PRO A 89 -4.72 15.72 -7.29
C PRO A 89 -3.22 15.57 -7.61
N GLU A 90 -2.38 16.42 -7.01
CA GLU A 90 -0.92 16.43 -7.22
C GLU A 90 -0.27 15.12 -6.75
N PHE A 91 -0.87 14.43 -5.79
CA PHE A 91 -0.40 13.11 -5.36
C PHE A 91 -0.58 12.08 -6.46
N LYS A 92 -1.67 12.15 -7.23
CA LYS A 92 -1.89 11.25 -8.38
C LYS A 92 -0.85 11.49 -9.48
N ASP A 93 -0.49 12.74 -9.73
CA ASP A 93 0.57 13.08 -10.68
C ASP A 93 1.93 12.56 -10.24
N TYR A 94 2.26 12.71 -8.95
CA TYR A 94 3.44 12.09 -8.35
C TYR A 94 3.46 10.57 -8.55
N GLN A 95 2.35 9.88 -8.30
CA GLN A 95 2.27 8.41 -8.48
C GLN A 95 2.37 7.99 -9.95
N ARG A 96 1.84 8.77 -10.90
CA ARG A 96 2.06 8.53 -12.35
C ARG A 96 3.53 8.62 -12.70
N GLN A 97 4.24 9.61 -12.15
CA GLN A 97 5.68 9.76 -12.38
C GLN A 97 6.47 8.57 -11.79
N VAL A 98 6.09 8.07 -10.61
CA VAL A 98 6.69 6.86 -10.02
C VAL A 98 6.57 5.66 -10.96
N LEU A 99 5.38 5.41 -11.53
CA LEU A 99 5.18 4.33 -12.50
C LEU A 99 5.99 4.54 -13.78
N SER A 100 6.01 5.77 -14.32
CA SER A 100 6.78 6.12 -15.51
C SER A 100 8.27 5.85 -15.32
N ASN A 101 8.82 6.28 -14.18
CA ASN A 101 10.22 6.06 -13.83
C ASN A 101 10.55 4.57 -13.71
N ALA A 102 9.72 3.79 -13.02
CA ALA A 102 9.94 2.36 -12.84
C ALA A 102 9.94 1.61 -14.19
N LYS A 103 8.97 1.92 -15.06
CA LYS A 103 8.89 1.35 -16.42
C LYS A 103 10.08 1.74 -17.29
N THR A 104 10.48 3.01 -17.24
CA THR A 104 11.62 3.53 -18.01
C THR A 104 12.92 2.83 -17.60
N LEU A 105 13.19 2.74 -16.30
CA LEU A 105 14.40 2.09 -15.81
C LEU A 105 14.41 0.58 -16.11
N ALA A 106 13.27 -0.11 -15.94
CA ALA A 106 13.16 -1.52 -16.32
C ALA A 106 13.45 -1.74 -17.82
N HIS A 107 12.98 -0.84 -18.68
CA HIS A 107 13.21 -0.91 -20.12
C HIS A 107 14.68 -0.66 -20.49
N ILE A 108 15.31 0.36 -19.90
CA ILE A 108 16.73 0.66 -20.13
C ILE A 108 17.59 -0.55 -19.72
N LEU A 109 17.40 -1.07 -18.52
CA LEU A 109 18.16 -2.23 -18.03
C LEU A 109 17.94 -3.47 -18.91
N LYS A 110 16.72 -3.68 -19.40
CA LYS A 110 16.43 -4.75 -20.37
C LYS A 110 17.22 -4.60 -21.67
N ASN A 111 17.32 -3.38 -22.20
CA ASN A 111 18.07 -3.11 -23.42
C ASN A 111 19.59 -3.27 -23.22
N ASP A 112 20.07 -3.06 -21.99
CA ASP A 112 21.46 -3.28 -21.59
C ASP A 112 21.79 -4.74 -21.26
N GLY A 113 20.86 -5.68 -21.52
CA GLY A 113 21.08 -7.12 -21.36
C GLY A 113 20.74 -7.69 -19.98
N PHE A 114 20.26 -6.87 -19.05
CA PHE A 114 19.70 -7.37 -17.78
C PHE A 114 18.32 -7.97 -18.00
N ARG A 115 17.91 -8.88 -17.12
CA ARG A 115 16.62 -9.57 -17.21
C ARG A 115 15.66 -9.12 -16.12
N PRO A 116 14.73 -8.17 -16.38
CA PRO A 116 13.62 -7.92 -15.47
C PRO A 116 12.73 -9.16 -15.34
N ILE A 117 12.51 -9.63 -14.11
CA ILE A 117 11.55 -10.70 -13.83
C ILE A 117 10.18 -10.26 -14.33
N SER A 118 9.44 -11.17 -14.98
CA SER A 118 8.18 -10.91 -15.69
C SER A 118 8.27 -9.98 -16.92
N GLY A 119 9.48 -9.53 -17.29
CA GLY A 119 9.74 -8.75 -18.51
C GLY A 119 9.55 -7.23 -18.39
N GLY A 120 9.21 -6.72 -17.21
CA GLY A 120 8.98 -5.30 -16.94
C GLY A 120 8.38 -5.03 -15.55
N THR A 121 7.50 -4.04 -15.45
CA THR A 121 6.72 -3.76 -14.23
C THR A 121 5.42 -3.01 -14.51
N ASP A 122 4.40 -3.34 -13.72
CA ASP A 122 3.13 -2.63 -13.63
C ASP A 122 3.01 -1.76 -12.37
N ASN A 123 4.06 -1.68 -11.55
CA ASN A 123 4.05 -0.97 -10.27
C ASN A 123 5.33 -0.13 -10.05
N HIS A 124 5.59 0.24 -8.80
CA HIS A 124 6.69 1.13 -8.38
C HIS A 124 8.07 0.45 -8.32
N LEU A 125 8.16 -0.87 -8.57
CA LEU A 125 9.40 -1.63 -8.50
C LEU A 125 9.46 -2.69 -9.60
N PHE A 126 10.65 -3.20 -9.87
CA PHE A 126 10.89 -4.41 -10.65
C PHE A 126 12.07 -5.14 -10.02
N ILE A 127 12.26 -6.40 -10.38
CA ILE A 127 13.34 -7.24 -9.87
C ILE A 127 14.20 -7.65 -11.07
N ILE A 128 15.51 -7.55 -10.92
CA ILE A 128 16.48 -8.05 -11.90
C ILE A 128 16.96 -9.42 -11.43
N ASP A 129 16.99 -10.39 -12.35
CA ASP A 129 17.60 -11.71 -12.14
C ASP A 129 19.13 -11.67 -12.21
#